data_AF-A0A2M7P4K3-F1
#
_entry.id   AF-A0A2M7P4K3-F1
#
_cell.length_a   1.000
_cell.length_b   1.000
_cell.length_c   1.000
_cell.angle_alpha   90.00
_cell.angle_beta   90.00
_cell.angle_gamma   90.00
#
_symmetry.space_group_name_H-M   'P 1'
#
loop_
_entity.id
_entity.type
_entity.pdbx_description
1 polymer ?
#
loop_
_entity_poly.entity_id
_entity_poly.type
_entity_poly.pdbx_seq_one_letter_code
_entity_poly.pdbx_strand_id
1 'polypeptide(L)'
;MINKTLLISLISIICLYSGIARAKNGEDTPINKGLIIEKLKMLDRGIEKTREPVANSNNKEIIQMFNRCCNTREMLSDLIKEERFNKATFDQITETQKQARDIMKLIDQEAFTMKKLKKVEKDLSEKAHLISSSNNKKANELFATASKNRLLAEEAIKDNKINLAAQYLNTSINLIQQAVSFANGREKIENAIEQLQYMLKKAEKNAQISKKEEIISLVNEARTLVKKAVRIMISGYHDEDYAKLAELIDIATKLINRALRSSGVDFAESIRLDMAQLFAILNETNKTITRSNNPNAKILMDKAMKMAQEAQKAIISKEWKSAEEYIKYSYKLTKTASATEF
;
A
#
# COMPACT_ATOMS: atom_id res chain seq x y z
N MET A 1 3.80 -35.36 26.62
CA MET A 1 3.88 -34.15 27.46
C MET A 1 2.57 -33.40 27.36
N ILE A 2 1.73 -33.43 28.40
CA ILE A 2 0.47 -32.69 28.41
C ILE A 2 0.79 -31.20 28.70
N ASN A 3 0.28 -30.31 27.85
CA ASN A 3 0.50 -28.87 27.90
C ASN A 3 -0.06 -28.30 29.22
N LYS A 4 0.80 -27.76 30.09
CA LYS A 4 0.45 -27.28 31.45
C LYS A 4 -0.69 -26.25 31.44
N THR A 5 -0.82 -25.45 30.38
CA THR A 5 -1.88 -24.44 30.23
C THR A 5 -3.27 -25.06 30.03
N LEU A 6 -3.33 -26.20 29.34
CA LEU A 6 -4.56 -26.97 29.12
C LEU A 6 -5.00 -27.67 30.42
N LEU A 7 -4.04 -28.16 31.21
CA LEU A 7 -4.31 -28.80 32.50
C LEU A 7 -4.92 -27.82 33.52
N ILE A 8 -4.41 -26.58 33.58
CA ILE A 8 -4.95 -25.53 34.47
C ILE A 8 -6.37 -25.10 34.06
N SER A 9 -6.63 -25.01 32.74
CA SER A 9 -7.98 -24.71 32.24
C SER A 9 -8.97 -25.84 32.52
N LEU A 10 -8.57 -27.10 32.37
CA LEU A 10 -9.40 -28.26 32.69
C LEU A 10 -9.72 -28.36 34.18
N ILE A 11 -8.76 -28.11 35.07
CA ILE A 11 -8.99 -28.09 36.53
C ILE A 11 -9.94 -26.95 36.91
N SER A 12 -9.80 -25.77 36.29
CA SER A 12 -10.70 -24.64 36.53
C SER A 12 -12.14 -24.93 36.08
N ILE A 13 -12.31 -25.63 34.95
CA ILE A 13 -13.62 -26.04 34.43
C ILE A 13 -14.24 -27.14 35.31
N ILE A 14 -13.45 -28.11 35.79
CA ILE A 14 -13.93 -29.18 36.70
C ILE A 14 -14.35 -28.60 38.07
N CYS A 15 -13.64 -27.59 38.58
CA CYS A 15 -14.03 -26.86 39.79
C CYS A 15 -15.31 -26.02 39.57
N LEU A 16 -15.49 -25.43 38.38
CA LEU A 16 -16.73 -24.74 38.00
C LEU A 16 -17.92 -25.70 37.90
N TYR A 17 -17.74 -26.87 37.28
CA TYR A 17 -18.83 -27.84 37.11
C TYR A 17 -19.21 -28.58 38.40
N SER A 18 -18.25 -28.86 39.29
CA SER A 18 -18.56 -29.44 40.61
C SER A 18 -19.26 -28.44 41.55
N GLY A 19 -19.01 -27.14 41.40
CA GLY A 19 -19.76 -26.07 42.07
C GLY A 19 -21.18 -25.89 41.53
N ILE A 20 -21.38 -25.97 40.21
CA ILE A 20 -22.69 -25.80 39.56
C ILE A 20 -23.62 -27.00 39.80
N ALA A 21 -23.08 -28.22 39.87
CA ALA A 21 -23.88 -29.43 40.15
C ALA A 21 -24.49 -29.43 41.58
N ARG A 22 -23.90 -28.71 42.54
CA ARG A 22 -24.44 -28.56 43.90
C ARG A 22 -25.47 -27.43 44.04
N ALA A 23 -25.48 -26.46 43.13
CA ALA A 23 -26.36 -25.29 43.18
C ALA A 23 -27.83 -25.58 42.80
N LYS A 24 -28.15 -26.78 42.29
CA LYS A 24 -29.54 -27.15 41.93
C LYS A 24 -30.43 -27.53 43.12
N ASN A 25 -29.88 -27.67 44.32
CA ASN A 25 -30.60 -28.17 45.50
C ASN A 25 -30.85 -27.12 46.60
N GLY A 26 -31.04 -25.84 46.27
CA GLY A 26 -31.66 -24.86 47.17
C GLY A 26 -30.99 -24.58 48.53
N GLU A 27 -29.85 -25.20 48.84
CA GLU A 27 -29.07 -24.95 50.04
C GLU A 27 -28.04 -23.87 49.75
N ASP A 28 -27.98 -22.86 50.63
CA ASP A 28 -26.90 -21.87 50.74
C ASP A 28 -25.57 -22.60 50.91
N THR A 29 -24.99 -23.02 49.79
CA THR A 29 -23.73 -23.71 49.76
C THR A 29 -22.68 -22.67 50.13
N PRO A 30 -21.96 -22.83 51.26
CA PRO A 30 -20.99 -21.84 51.68
C PRO A 30 -19.94 -21.72 50.59
N ILE A 31 -19.89 -20.55 49.94
CA ILE A 31 -18.88 -20.26 48.94
C ILE A 31 -17.54 -20.23 49.65
N ASN A 32 -16.58 -21.00 49.14
CA ASN A 32 -15.26 -21.12 49.72
C ASN A 32 -14.62 -19.72 49.85
N LYS A 33 -14.40 -19.26 51.10
CA LYS A 33 -13.76 -17.97 51.43
C LYS A 33 -12.44 -17.78 50.66
N GLY A 34 -11.67 -18.86 50.48
CA GLY A 34 -10.44 -18.84 49.69
C GLY A 34 -10.65 -18.45 48.23
N LEU A 35 -11.75 -18.91 47.60
CA LEU A 35 -12.09 -18.59 46.22
C LEU A 35 -12.48 -17.11 46.06
N ILE A 36 -13.24 -16.55 47.00
CA ILE A 36 -13.62 -15.12 47.00
C ILE A 36 -12.37 -14.25 47.16
N ILE A 37 -11.48 -14.59 48.08
CA ILE A 37 -10.21 -13.87 48.29
C ILE A 37 -9.34 -13.92 47.03
N GLU A 38 -9.22 -15.09 46.38
CA GLU A 38 -8.45 -15.22 45.14
C GLU A 38 -9.03 -14.36 44.01
N LYS A 39 -10.36 -14.35 43.86
CA LYS A 39 -11.06 -13.51 42.89
C LYS A 39 -10.86 -12.01 43.17
N LEU A 40 -10.91 -11.59 44.43
CA LEU A 40 -10.62 -10.20 44.79
C LEU A 40 -9.17 -9.83 44.41
N LYS A 41 -8.19 -10.68 44.69
CA LYS A 41 -6.78 -10.47 44.25
C LYS A 41 -6.63 -10.40 42.73
N MET A 42 -7.44 -11.14 41.98
CA MET A 42 -7.48 -11.02 40.52
C MET A 42 -8.09 -9.70 40.05
N LEU A 43 -9.14 -9.23 40.73
CA LEU A 43 -9.76 -7.93 40.47
C LEU A 43 -8.77 -6.79 40.75
N ASP A 44 -8.08 -6.83 41.89
CA ASP A 44 -7.05 -5.84 42.26
C ASP A 44 -5.95 -5.74 41.20
N ARG A 45 -5.44 -6.89 40.74
CA ARG A 45 -4.47 -6.94 39.63
C ARG A 45 -5.03 -6.37 38.34
N GLY A 46 -6.32 -6.60 38.05
CA GLY A 46 -6.99 -6.06 36.88
C GLY A 46 -7.11 -4.53 36.93
N ILE A 47 -7.59 -4.00 38.06
CA ILE A 47 -7.72 -2.55 38.29
C ILE A 47 -6.34 -1.89 38.21
N GLU A 48 -5.33 -2.45 38.86
CA GLU A 48 -3.98 -1.87 38.85
C GLU A 48 -3.39 -1.79 37.44
N LYS A 49 -3.52 -2.86 36.65
CA LYS A 49 -3.09 -2.86 35.24
C LYS A 49 -3.85 -1.86 34.37
N THR A 50 -5.08 -1.53 34.75
CA THR A 50 -5.96 -0.63 33.98
C THR A 50 -5.76 0.83 34.39
N ARG A 51 -5.17 1.09 35.56
CA ARG A 51 -5.02 2.43 36.15
C ARG A 51 -4.22 3.40 35.28
N GLU A 52 -3.00 3.03 34.90
CA GLU A 52 -2.15 3.90 34.05
C GLU A 52 -2.74 4.10 32.64
N PRO A 53 -3.23 3.05 31.94
CA PRO A 53 -3.88 3.23 30.64
C PRO A 53 -5.12 4.13 30.69
N VAL A 54 -5.94 4.04 31.74
CA VAL A 54 -7.09 4.94 31.94
C VAL A 54 -6.65 6.38 32.21
N ALA A 55 -5.61 6.58 33.02
CA ALA A 55 -5.06 7.90 33.31
C ALA A 55 -4.56 8.62 32.04
N ASN A 56 -4.12 7.85 31.04
CA ASN A 56 -3.66 8.34 29.75
C ASN A 56 -4.78 8.41 28.68
N SER A 57 -5.99 7.92 28.99
CA SER A 57 -7.14 7.98 28.08
C SER A 57 -7.80 9.35 28.16
N ASN A 58 -8.22 9.89 27.01
CA ASN A 58 -9.04 11.11 26.97
C ASN A 58 -10.54 10.79 27.01
N ASN A 59 -10.90 9.51 27.08
CA ASN A 59 -12.28 9.05 27.03
C ASN A 59 -12.94 9.12 28.41
N LYS A 60 -13.83 10.12 28.57
CA LYS A 60 -14.59 10.34 29.81
C LYS A 60 -15.42 9.11 30.22
N GLU A 61 -15.93 8.34 29.27
CA GLU A 61 -16.70 7.13 29.55
C GLU A 61 -15.82 6.03 30.14
N ILE A 62 -14.63 5.81 29.58
CA ILE A 62 -13.62 4.88 30.10
C ILE A 62 -13.24 5.27 31.54
N ILE A 63 -13.00 6.55 31.79
CA ILE A 63 -12.67 7.08 33.12
C ILE A 63 -13.84 6.85 34.10
N GLN A 64 -15.08 7.14 33.70
CA GLN A 64 -16.26 6.93 34.54
C GLN A 64 -16.48 5.44 34.85
N MET A 65 -16.35 4.57 33.86
CA MET A 65 -16.45 3.12 34.05
C MET A 65 -15.36 2.62 35.01
N PHE A 66 -14.12 3.09 34.87
CA PHE A 66 -13.04 2.73 35.77
C PHE A 66 -13.30 3.19 37.21
N ASN A 67 -13.77 4.41 37.40
CA ASN A 67 -14.13 4.91 38.73
C ASN A 67 -15.25 4.08 39.38
N ARG A 68 -16.25 3.64 38.61
CA ARG A 68 -17.28 2.72 39.09
C ARG A 68 -16.69 1.37 39.51
N CYS A 69 -15.75 0.83 38.73
CA CYS A 69 -15.03 -0.39 39.10
C CYS A 69 -14.24 -0.23 40.41
N CYS A 70 -13.55 0.89 40.59
CA CYS A 70 -12.82 1.20 41.83
C CYS A 70 -13.75 1.30 43.04
N ASN A 71 -14.85 2.05 42.93
CA ASN A 71 -15.83 2.19 44.00
C ASN A 71 -16.49 0.84 44.35
N THR A 72 -16.82 0.03 43.34
CA THR A 72 -17.39 -1.31 43.55
C THR A 72 -16.38 -2.22 44.25
N ARG A 73 -15.09 -2.13 43.89
CA ARG A 73 -14.02 -2.88 44.56
C ARG A 73 -13.87 -2.48 46.03
N GLU A 74 -13.93 -1.18 46.35
CA GLU A 74 -13.86 -0.69 47.72
C GLU A 74 -15.02 -1.25 48.56
N MET A 75 -16.25 -1.15 48.06
CA MET A 75 -17.43 -1.74 48.69
C MET A 75 -17.28 -3.26 48.91
N LEU A 76 -16.77 -3.98 47.90
CA LEU A 76 -16.51 -5.43 47.99
C LEU A 76 -15.43 -5.76 49.03
N SER A 77 -14.41 -4.91 49.17
CA SER A 77 -13.37 -5.08 50.19
C SER A 77 -13.94 -4.95 51.60
N ASP A 78 -14.88 -4.04 51.83
CA ASP A 78 -15.49 -3.85 53.15
C ASP A 78 -16.45 -4.98 53.50
N LEU A 79 -17.26 -5.46 52.55
CA LEU A 79 -18.10 -6.65 52.74
C LEU A 79 -17.29 -7.90 53.10
N ILE A 80 -16.07 -8.03 52.55
CA ILE A 80 -15.16 -9.14 52.86
C ILE A 80 -14.55 -9.00 54.27
N LYS A 81 -14.24 -7.79 54.72
CA LYS A 81 -13.78 -7.54 56.11
C LYS A 81 -14.88 -7.85 57.12
N GLU A 82 -16.14 -7.58 56.78
CA GLU A 82 -17.32 -7.94 57.59
C GLU A 82 -17.69 -9.43 57.51
N GLU A 83 -16.89 -10.25 56.83
CA GLU A 83 -17.10 -11.68 56.61
C GLU A 83 -18.42 -12.05 55.92
N ARG A 84 -18.99 -11.12 55.13
CA ARG A 84 -20.24 -11.33 54.39
C ARG A 84 -19.99 -12.02 53.04
N PHE A 85 -19.69 -13.32 53.11
CA PHE A 85 -19.38 -14.17 51.96
C PHE A 85 -20.64 -14.87 51.41
N ASN A 86 -21.42 -14.17 50.60
CA ASN A 86 -22.58 -14.76 49.92
C ASN A 86 -22.39 -14.77 48.39
N LYS A 87 -23.33 -15.44 47.71
CA LYS A 87 -23.36 -15.54 46.25
C LYS A 87 -23.40 -14.18 45.55
N ALA A 88 -24.12 -13.21 46.11
CA ALA A 88 -24.19 -11.87 45.54
C ALA A 88 -22.83 -11.16 45.54
N THR A 89 -22.03 -11.29 46.61
CA THR A 89 -20.65 -10.76 46.67
C THR A 89 -19.78 -11.41 45.59
N PHE A 90 -19.88 -12.72 45.38
CA PHE A 90 -19.13 -13.44 44.34
C PHE A 90 -19.51 -13.01 42.92
N ASP A 91 -20.82 -12.88 42.65
CA ASP A 91 -21.34 -12.45 41.35
C ASP A 91 -20.91 -11.00 41.04
N GLN A 92 -20.96 -10.11 42.03
CA GLN A 92 -20.47 -8.72 41.89
C GLN A 92 -18.97 -8.67 41.56
N ILE A 93 -18.12 -9.43 42.26
CA ILE A 93 -16.68 -9.49 41.93
C ILE A 93 -16.47 -9.93 40.48
N THR A 94 -17.22 -10.94 40.03
CA THR A 94 -17.12 -11.48 38.67
C THR A 94 -17.56 -10.46 37.62
N GLU A 95 -18.63 -9.71 37.87
CA GLU A 95 -19.10 -8.66 36.98
C GLU A 95 -18.12 -7.48 36.93
N THR A 96 -17.58 -7.03 38.07
CA THR A 96 -16.55 -5.97 38.08
C THR A 96 -15.28 -6.40 37.35
N GLN A 97 -14.87 -7.67 37.46
CA GLN A 97 -13.75 -8.23 36.67
C GLN A 97 -14.04 -8.22 35.16
N LYS A 98 -15.29 -8.44 34.76
CA LYS A 98 -15.70 -8.35 33.36
C LYS A 98 -15.64 -6.89 32.88
N GLN A 99 -16.19 -5.96 33.66
CA GLN A 99 -16.12 -4.52 33.37
C GLN A 99 -14.67 -4.03 33.23
N ALA A 100 -13.76 -4.42 34.13
CA ALA A 100 -12.34 -4.09 34.02
C ALA A 100 -11.69 -4.60 32.72
N ARG A 101 -12.06 -5.81 32.27
CA ARG A 101 -11.59 -6.36 30.99
C ARG A 101 -12.16 -5.61 29.78
N ASP A 102 -13.42 -5.20 29.85
CA ASP A 102 -14.06 -4.45 28.77
C ASP A 102 -13.50 -3.03 28.67
N ILE A 103 -13.16 -2.39 29.79
CA ILE A 103 -12.41 -1.12 29.81
C ILE A 103 -11.07 -1.26 29.06
N MET A 104 -10.28 -2.30 29.37
CA MET A 104 -9.00 -2.52 28.68
C MET A 104 -9.17 -2.68 27.16
N LYS A 105 -10.21 -3.39 26.70
CA LYS A 105 -10.49 -3.51 25.26
C LYS A 105 -10.80 -2.16 24.62
N LEU A 106 -11.54 -1.29 25.29
CA LEU A 106 -11.86 0.05 24.78
C LEU A 106 -10.59 0.91 24.68
N ILE A 107 -9.69 0.81 25.66
CA ILE A 107 -8.39 1.51 25.64
C ILE A 107 -7.51 1.00 24.48
N ASP A 108 -7.45 -0.32 24.28
CA ASP A 108 -6.72 -0.91 23.16
C ASP A 108 -7.28 -0.42 21.81
N GLN A 109 -8.62 -0.31 21.69
CA GLN A 109 -9.28 0.24 20.51
C GLN A 109 -8.97 1.72 20.28
N GLU A 110 -8.97 2.54 21.34
CA GLU A 110 -8.59 3.95 21.30
C GLU A 110 -7.14 4.10 20.81
N ALA A 111 -6.20 3.38 21.44
CA ALA A 111 -4.79 3.39 21.07
C ALA A 111 -4.54 2.93 19.62
N PHE A 112 -5.25 1.88 19.19
CA PHE A 112 -5.18 1.40 17.82
C PHE A 112 -5.71 2.41 16.81
N THR A 113 -6.81 3.09 17.14
CA THR A 113 -7.41 4.14 16.30
C THR A 113 -6.49 5.35 16.18
N MET A 114 -5.87 5.78 17.28
CA MET A 114 -4.85 6.84 17.26
C MET A 114 -3.62 6.48 16.43
N LYS A 115 -3.16 5.23 16.51
CA LYS A 115 -2.07 4.73 15.66
C LYS A 115 -2.45 4.75 14.17
N LYS A 116 -3.70 4.38 13.85
CA LYS A 116 -4.23 4.47 12.48
C LYS A 116 -4.29 5.91 11.98
N LEU A 117 -4.73 6.85 12.82
CA LEU A 117 -4.77 8.27 12.46
C LEU A 117 -3.38 8.77 12.03
N LYS A 118 -2.35 8.52 12.85
CA LYS A 118 -0.96 8.87 12.53
C LYS A 118 -0.47 8.24 11.22
N LYS A 119 -0.87 7.00 10.95
CA LYS A 119 -0.56 6.34 9.68
C LYS A 119 -1.24 7.06 8.50
N VAL A 120 -2.52 7.38 8.62
CA VAL A 120 -3.26 8.11 7.57
C VAL A 120 -2.65 9.48 7.31
N GLU A 121 -2.27 10.23 8.35
CA GLU A 121 -1.57 11.51 8.22
C GLU A 121 -0.26 11.37 7.43
N LYS A 122 0.53 10.35 7.79
CA LYS A 122 1.77 10.04 7.09
C LYS A 122 1.52 9.67 5.62
N ASP A 123 0.56 8.79 5.36
CA ASP A 123 0.22 8.36 4.00
C ASP A 123 -0.28 9.55 3.16
N LEU A 124 -1.09 10.45 3.73
CA LEU A 124 -1.50 11.69 3.05
C LEU A 124 -0.30 12.61 2.76
N SER A 125 0.64 12.76 3.68
CA SER A 125 1.82 13.59 3.43
C SER A 125 2.71 13.00 2.32
N GLU A 126 3.03 11.70 2.42
CA GLU A 126 3.95 11.03 1.49
C GLU A 126 3.37 10.89 0.07
N LYS A 127 2.05 10.73 -0.06
CA LYS A 127 1.41 10.52 -1.37
C LYS A 127 0.96 11.82 -2.04
N ALA A 128 0.94 12.95 -1.33
CA ALA A 128 0.46 14.22 -1.88
C ALA A 128 1.17 14.62 -3.18
N HIS A 129 2.50 14.53 -3.23
CA HIS A 129 3.28 14.87 -4.42
C HIS A 129 2.97 13.96 -5.62
N LEU A 130 2.83 12.65 -5.38
CA LEU A 130 2.49 11.68 -6.42
C LEU A 130 1.11 11.97 -7.03
N ILE A 131 0.12 12.28 -6.18
CA ILE A 131 -1.23 12.58 -6.65
C ILE A 131 -1.26 13.90 -7.41
N SER A 132 -0.62 14.95 -6.88
CA SER A 132 -0.62 16.26 -7.53
C SER A 132 0.13 16.24 -8.87
N SER A 133 1.27 15.56 -8.95
CA SER A 133 2.05 15.46 -10.19
C SER A 133 1.37 14.61 -11.27
N SER A 134 0.45 13.73 -10.89
CA SER A 134 -0.25 12.88 -11.85
C SER A 134 -1.22 13.65 -12.77
N ASN A 135 -1.63 14.88 -12.41
CA ASN A 135 -2.74 15.63 -13.03
C ASN A 135 -4.02 14.81 -13.24
N ASN A 136 -4.22 13.72 -12.49
CA ASN A 136 -5.43 12.92 -12.59
C ASN A 136 -6.54 13.52 -11.71
N LYS A 137 -7.61 14.03 -12.32
CA LYS A 137 -8.72 14.68 -11.61
C LYS A 137 -9.38 13.73 -10.59
N LYS A 138 -9.59 12.46 -10.97
CA LYS A 138 -10.21 11.47 -10.09
C LYS A 138 -9.31 11.12 -8.91
N ALA A 139 -8.01 10.98 -9.14
CA ALA A 139 -7.04 10.76 -8.07
C ALA A 139 -7.05 11.92 -7.06
N ASN A 140 -7.07 13.17 -7.55
CA ASN A 140 -7.14 14.37 -6.71
C ASN A 140 -8.46 14.44 -5.91
N GLU A 141 -9.61 14.12 -6.52
CA GLU A 141 -10.91 14.09 -5.84
C GLU A 141 -10.96 13.04 -4.72
N LEU A 142 -10.48 11.82 -5.00
CA LEU A 142 -10.41 10.73 -4.01
C LEU A 142 -9.47 11.11 -2.87
N PHE A 143 -8.34 11.72 -3.18
CA PHE A 143 -7.35 12.15 -2.19
C PHE A 143 -7.87 13.28 -1.29
N ALA A 144 -8.56 14.27 -1.87
CA ALA A 144 -9.24 15.32 -1.11
C ALA A 144 -10.34 14.74 -0.19
N THR A 145 -11.09 13.76 -0.68
CA THR A 145 -12.12 13.06 0.11
C THR A 145 -11.50 12.25 1.25
N ALA A 146 -10.33 11.63 1.04
CA ALA A 146 -9.58 10.96 2.09
C ALA A 146 -9.15 11.94 3.19
N SER A 147 -8.62 13.11 2.81
CA SER A 147 -8.25 14.17 3.76
C SER A 147 -9.45 14.66 4.59
N LYS A 148 -10.62 14.80 3.96
CA LYS A 148 -11.87 15.11 4.68
C LYS A 148 -12.26 14.02 5.68
N ASN A 149 -12.15 12.74 5.31
CA ASN A 149 -12.42 11.63 6.22
C ASN A 149 -11.43 11.57 7.40
N ARG A 150 -10.15 11.91 7.20
CA ARG A 150 -9.20 12.07 8.30
C ARG A 150 -9.68 13.13 9.31
N LEU A 151 -10.11 14.30 8.84
CA LEU A 151 -10.64 15.37 9.72
C LEU A 151 -11.88 14.91 10.50
N LEU A 152 -12.81 14.22 9.82
CA LEU A 152 -14.00 13.65 10.48
C LEU A 152 -13.62 12.59 11.53
N ALA A 153 -12.55 11.82 11.29
CA ALA A 153 -12.05 10.88 12.29
C ALA A 153 -11.45 11.59 13.51
N GLU A 154 -10.74 12.69 13.32
CA GLU A 154 -10.21 13.51 14.42
C GLU A 154 -11.31 14.11 15.28
N GLU A 155 -12.35 14.64 14.66
CA GLU A 155 -13.55 15.13 15.35
C GLU A 155 -14.23 13.99 16.12
N ALA A 156 -14.41 12.83 15.49
CA ALA A 156 -14.99 11.66 16.15
C ALA A 156 -14.15 11.16 17.34
N ILE A 157 -12.82 11.26 17.29
CA ILE A 157 -11.93 10.95 18.42
C ILE A 157 -12.15 11.95 19.56
N LYS A 158 -12.20 13.26 19.26
CA LYS A 158 -12.48 14.31 20.26
C LYS A 158 -13.84 14.10 20.94
N ASP A 159 -14.81 13.63 20.18
CA ASP A 159 -16.16 13.30 20.62
C ASP A 159 -16.26 11.92 21.33
N ASN A 160 -15.16 11.20 21.52
CA ASN A 160 -15.10 9.83 22.06
C ASN A 160 -15.90 8.77 21.26
N LYS A 161 -16.19 9.04 19.99
CA LYS A 161 -16.85 8.12 19.06
C LYS A 161 -15.81 7.25 18.34
N ILE A 162 -15.05 6.45 19.10
CA ILE A 162 -13.87 5.69 18.60
C ILE A 162 -14.21 4.75 17.43
N ASN A 163 -15.36 4.06 17.49
CA ASN A 163 -15.79 3.17 16.40
C ASN A 163 -16.06 3.93 15.09
N LEU A 164 -16.69 5.11 15.20
CA LEU A 164 -16.95 5.97 14.04
C LEU A 164 -15.65 6.53 13.47
N ALA A 165 -14.71 6.94 14.33
CA ALA A 165 -13.39 7.36 13.90
C ALA A 165 -12.65 6.24 13.14
N ALA A 166 -12.70 5.00 13.64
CA ALA A 166 -12.10 3.85 12.96
C ALA A 166 -12.70 3.60 11.57
N GLN A 167 -14.01 3.81 11.39
CA GLN A 167 -14.69 3.71 10.09
C GLN A 167 -14.22 4.79 9.11
N TYR A 168 -14.15 6.05 9.56
CA TYR A 168 -13.63 7.15 8.74
C TYR A 168 -12.16 6.92 8.34
N LEU A 169 -11.32 6.42 9.26
CA LEU A 169 -9.92 6.09 8.95
C LEU A 169 -9.79 4.96 7.94
N ASN A 170 -10.58 3.88 8.05
CA ASN A 170 -10.59 2.80 7.06
C ASN A 170 -11.02 3.32 5.68
N THR A 171 -12.04 4.18 5.64
CA THR A 171 -12.50 4.83 4.41
C THR A 171 -11.39 5.68 3.80
N SER A 172 -10.70 6.49 4.62
CA SER A 172 -9.57 7.29 4.18
C SER A 172 -8.44 6.43 3.59
N ILE A 173 -8.07 5.32 4.24
CA ILE A 173 -7.03 4.39 3.75
C ILE A 173 -7.40 3.85 2.36
N ASN A 174 -8.65 3.39 2.19
CA ASN A 174 -9.11 2.84 0.92
C ASN A 174 -9.09 3.89 -0.19
N LEU A 175 -9.51 5.13 0.11
CA LEU A 175 -9.49 6.24 -0.84
C LEU A 175 -8.06 6.64 -1.23
N ILE A 176 -7.12 6.65 -0.29
CA ILE A 176 -5.70 6.91 -0.59
C ILE A 176 -5.15 5.82 -1.54
N GLN A 177 -5.43 4.55 -1.26
CA GLN A 177 -4.99 3.44 -2.11
C GLN A 177 -5.55 3.54 -3.54
N GLN A 178 -6.85 3.88 -3.67
CA GLN A 178 -7.46 4.09 -4.97
C GLN A 178 -6.84 5.30 -5.70
N ALA A 179 -6.68 6.43 -5.01
CA ALA A 179 -6.04 7.62 -5.57
C ALA A 179 -4.64 7.31 -6.11
N VAL A 180 -3.83 6.57 -5.34
CA VAL A 180 -2.48 6.13 -5.76
C VAL A 180 -2.56 5.22 -6.99
N SER A 181 -3.53 4.30 -7.05
CA SER A 181 -3.73 3.45 -8.23
C SER A 181 -4.05 4.27 -9.48
N PHE A 182 -4.93 5.27 -9.38
CA PHE A 182 -5.28 6.16 -10.49
C PHE A 182 -4.11 7.07 -10.90
N ALA A 183 -3.31 7.54 -9.94
CA ALA A 183 -2.10 8.30 -10.22
C ALA A 183 -1.05 7.45 -10.95
N ASN A 184 -0.84 6.20 -10.52
CA ASN A 184 0.12 5.27 -11.13
C ASN A 184 -0.35 4.68 -12.47
N GLY A 185 -1.67 4.64 -12.72
CA GLY A 185 -2.21 4.16 -14.00
C GLY A 185 -1.67 4.95 -15.19
N ARG A 186 -1.42 6.25 -14.99
CA ARG A 186 -0.86 7.14 -15.99
C ARG A 186 0.57 6.74 -16.36
N GLU A 187 1.42 6.52 -15.35
CA GLU A 187 2.81 6.09 -15.55
C GLU A 187 2.90 4.76 -16.32
N LYS A 188 2.01 3.80 -16.03
CA LYS A 188 1.97 2.53 -16.77
C LYS A 188 1.63 2.71 -18.25
N ILE A 189 0.67 3.57 -18.56
CA ILE A 189 0.25 3.85 -19.92
C ILE A 189 1.31 4.66 -20.68
N GLU A 190 1.90 5.67 -20.03
CA GLU A 190 3.00 6.45 -20.61
C GLU A 190 4.18 5.54 -20.97
N ASN A 191 4.59 4.67 -20.04
CA ASN A 191 5.65 3.68 -20.31
C ASN A 191 5.27 2.71 -21.44
N ALA A 192 4.02 2.26 -21.50
CA ALA A 192 3.54 1.36 -22.57
C ALA A 192 3.57 2.07 -23.93
N ILE A 193 3.16 3.33 -24.01
CA ILE A 193 3.19 4.13 -25.25
C ILE A 193 4.63 4.40 -25.67
N GLU A 194 5.55 4.71 -24.75
CA GLU A 194 6.97 4.87 -25.08
C GLU A 194 7.57 3.58 -25.66
N GLN A 195 7.27 2.42 -25.06
CA GLN A 195 7.69 1.12 -25.60
C GLN A 195 7.11 0.86 -26.99
N LEU A 196 5.82 1.16 -27.20
CA LEU A 196 5.16 1.03 -28.49
C LEU A 196 5.79 1.92 -29.56
N GLN A 197 6.12 3.17 -29.24
CA GLN A 197 6.82 4.07 -30.16
C GLN A 197 8.21 3.53 -30.53
N TYR A 198 8.93 2.96 -29.58
CA TYR A 198 10.21 2.30 -29.83
C TYR A 198 10.06 1.09 -30.77
N MET A 199 9.11 0.19 -30.47
CA MET A 199 8.87 -0.99 -31.30
C MET A 199 8.38 -0.61 -32.71
N LEU A 200 7.56 0.43 -32.83
CA LEU A 200 7.10 0.95 -34.11
C LEU A 200 8.27 1.44 -34.96
N LYS A 201 9.19 2.24 -34.40
CA LYS A 201 10.40 2.69 -35.10
C LYS A 201 11.23 1.50 -35.60
N LYS A 202 11.36 0.45 -34.79
CA LYS A 202 12.06 -0.79 -35.19
C LYS A 202 11.35 -1.48 -36.36
N ALA A 203 10.03 -1.61 -36.29
CA ALA A 203 9.25 -2.23 -37.36
C ALA A 203 9.27 -1.40 -38.66
N GLU A 204 9.29 -0.06 -38.58
CA GLU A 204 9.44 0.84 -39.73
C GLU A 204 10.75 0.60 -40.49
N LYS A 205 11.87 0.43 -39.78
CA LYS A 205 13.16 0.08 -40.40
C LYS A 205 13.08 -1.27 -41.10
N ASN A 206 12.54 -2.28 -40.40
CA ASN A 206 12.43 -3.63 -40.96
C ASN A 206 11.52 -3.67 -42.20
N ALA A 207 10.47 -2.85 -42.24
CA ALA A 207 9.61 -2.68 -43.40
C ALA A 207 10.38 -2.06 -44.58
N GLN A 208 11.20 -1.02 -44.33
CA GLN A 208 12.04 -0.39 -45.34
C GLN A 208 13.09 -1.36 -45.93
N ILE A 209 13.68 -2.21 -45.08
CA ILE A 209 14.70 -3.18 -45.50
C ILE A 209 14.07 -4.33 -46.29
N SER A 210 13.01 -4.93 -45.73
CA SER A 210 12.35 -6.08 -46.36
C SER A 210 11.61 -5.72 -47.65
N LYS A 211 11.17 -4.45 -47.79
CA LYS A 211 10.37 -3.93 -48.92
C LYS A 211 9.09 -4.74 -49.19
N LYS A 212 8.63 -5.53 -48.22
CA LYS A 212 7.41 -6.34 -48.33
C LYS A 212 6.18 -5.49 -48.05
N GLU A 213 5.25 -5.45 -49.00
CA GLU A 213 4.07 -4.59 -48.95
C GLU A 213 3.15 -4.91 -47.76
N GLU A 214 2.98 -6.20 -47.41
CA GLU A 214 2.24 -6.63 -46.21
C GLU A 214 2.81 -5.99 -44.92
N ILE A 215 4.14 -5.91 -44.81
CA ILE A 215 4.81 -5.38 -43.61
C ILE A 215 4.67 -3.87 -43.55
N ILE A 216 4.83 -3.20 -44.69
CA ILE A 216 4.61 -1.75 -44.80
C ILE A 216 3.17 -1.41 -44.39
N SER A 217 2.19 -2.20 -44.83
CA SER A 217 0.77 -2.03 -44.45
C SER A 217 0.56 -2.17 -42.94
N LEU A 218 1.04 -3.27 -42.33
CA LEU A 218 0.94 -3.50 -40.88
C LEU A 218 1.57 -2.39 -40.05
N VAL A 219 2.72 -1.87 -40.49
CA VAL A 219 3.42 -0.78 -39.82
C VAL A 219 2.66 0.55 -39.95
N ASN A 220 2.08 0.84 -41.10
CA ASN A 220 1.28 2.06 -41.31
C ASN A 220 0.00 2.05 -40.45
N GLU A 221 -0.64 0.89 -40.33
CA GLU A 221 -1.80 0.70 -39.46
C GLU A 221 -1.42 0.88 -37.99
N ALA A 222 -0.35 0.23 -37.54
CA ALA A 222 0.19 0.40 -36.19
C ALA A 222 0.56 1.87 -35.90
N ARG A 223 1.19 2.57 -36.85
CA ARG A 223 1.54 4.00 -36.73
C ARG A 223 0.30 4.85 -36.47
N THR A 224 -0.80 4.55 -37.15
CA THR A 224 -2.06 5.29 -36.99
C THR A 224 -2.62 5.08 -35.59
N LEU A 225 -2.60 3.86 -35.07
CA LEU A 225 -3.05 3.54 -33.71
C LEU A 225 -2.16 4.17 -32.64
N VAL A 226 -0.83 4.11 -32.79
CA VAL A 226 0.11 4.78 -31.86
C VAL A 226 -0.11 6.30 -31.89
N LYS A 227 -0.32 6.92 -33.05
CA LYS A 227 -0.66 8.36 -33.12
C LYS A 227 -1.96 8.69 -32.40
N LYS A 228 -2.98 7.85 -32.51
CA LYS A 228 -4.24 8.01 -31.74
C LYS A 228 -3.96 7.91 -30.24
N ALA A 229 -3.25 6.88 -29.79
CA ALA A 229 -2.87 6.70 -28.39
C ALA A 229 -1.96 7.82 -27.85
N VAL A 230 -1.18 8.50 -28.68
CA VAL A 230 -0.38 9.67 -28.24
C VAL A 230 -1.25 10.92 -28.15
N ARG A 231 -2.15 11.15 -29.11
CA ARG A 231 -3.01 12.34 -29.12
C ARG A 231 -3.89 12.39 -27.89
N ILE A 232 -4.55 11.29 -27.58
CA ILE A 232 -5.47 11.30 -26.46
C ILE A 232 -4.66 11.49 -25.13
N MET A 233 -3.34 11.20 -25.13
CA MET A 233 -2.41 11.35 -23.98
C MET A 233 -2.03 12.77 -23.72
N ILE A 234 -1.78 13.49 -24.80
CA ILE A 234 -1.48 14.91 -24.74
C ILE A 234 -2.74 15.70 -24.35
N SER A 235 -3.95 15.24 -24.72
CA SER A 235 -5.19 15.96 -24.42
C SER A 235 -5.66 15.86 -22.97
N GLY A 236 -4.99 15.08 -22.10
CA GLY A 236 -5.41 14.89 -20.70
C GLY A 236 -6.61 13.96 -20.59
N TYR A 237 -6.34 12.66 -20.56
CA TYR A 237 -7.34 11.59 -20.56
C TYR A 237 -8.33 11.62 -19.39
N HIS A 238 -9.59 11.27 -19.68
CA HIS A 238 -10.62 10.94 -18.70
C HIS A 238 -10.69 9.43 -18.44
N ASP A 239 -11.40 8.99 -17.40
CA ASP A 239 -11.48 7.56 -17.01
C ASP A 239 -12.01 6.66 -18.15
N GLU A 240 -12.88 7.19 -19.00
CA GLU A 240 -13.43 6.50 -20.19
C GLU A 240 -12.37 6.21 -21.25
N ASP A 241 -11.29 6.98 -21.28
CA ASP A 241 -10.22 6.83 -22.25
C ASP A 241 -9.25 5.71 -21.86
N TYR A 242 -9.23 5.22 -20.61
CA TYR A 242 -8.33 4.14 -20.17
C TYR A 242 -8.57 2.84 -20.93
N ALA A 243 -9.85 2.45 -21.07
CA ALA A 243 -10.21 1.23 -21.78
C ALA A 243 -9.83 1.34 -23.26
N LYS A 244 -10.10 2.50 -23.86
CA LYS A 244 -9.78 2.82 -25.26
C LYS A 244 -8.28 2.86 -25.52
N LEU A 245 -7.51 3.44 -24.60
CA LEU A 245 -6.05 3.44 -24.61
C LEU A 245 -5.47 2.03 -24.56
N ALA A 246 -5.94 1.22 -23.62
CA ALA A 246 -5.48 -0.15 -23.44
C ALA A 246 -5.75 -0.97 -24.71
N GLU A 247 -6.92 -0.80 -25.32
CA GLU A 247 -7.27 -1.43 -26.60
C GLU A 247 -6.36 -0.96 -27.75
N LEU A 248 -6.14 0.35 -27.90
CA LEU A 248 -5.24 0.91 -28.93
C LEU A 248 -3.80 0.37 -28.77
N ILE A 249 -3.30 0.31 -27.53
CA ILE A 249 -1.99 -0.22 -27.16
C ILE A 249 -1.89 -1.71 -27.52
N ASP A 250 -2.89 -2.51 -27.18
CA ASP A 250 -2.91 -3.95 -27.46
C ASP A 250 -2.92 -4.24 -28.97
N ILE A 251 -3.83 -3.59 -29.73
CA ILE A 251 -3.92 -3.78 -31.18
C ILE A 251 -2.62 -3.34 -31.87
N ALA A 252 -2.10 -2.16 -31.53
CA ALA A 252 -0.84 -1.67 -32.10
C ALA A 252 0.34 -2.61 -31.78
N THR A 253 0.40 -3.15 -30.56
CA THR A 253 1.43 -4.11 -30.15
C THR A 253 1.37 -5.39 -30.98
N LYS A 254 0.15 -5.92 -31.21
CA LYS A 254 -0.06 -7.12 -32.05
C LYS A 254 0.39 -6.89 -33.49
N LEU A 255 0.03 -5.74 -34.09
CA LEU A 255 0.42 -5.38 -35.44
C LEU A 255 1.94 -5.22 -35.59
N ILE A 256 2.59 -4.52 -34.65
CA ILE A 256 4.04 -4.33 -34.65
C ILE A 256 4.78 -5.66 -34.51
N ASN A 257 4.34 -6.52 -33.59
CA ASN A 257 4.94 -7.84 -33.41
C ASN A 257 4.78 -8.71 -34.66
N ARG A 258 3.62 -8.66 -35.32
CA ARG A 258 3.40 -9.37 -36.60
C ARG A 258 4.34 -8.83 -37.67
N ALA A 259 4.47 -7.51 -37.82
CA ALA A 259 5.39 -6.89 -38.78
C ALA A 259 6.85 -7.30 -38.54
N LEU A 260 7.29 -7.31 -37.28
CA LEU A 260 8.65 -7.72 -36.90
C LEU A 260 8.91 -9.20 -37.23
N ARG A 261 7.97 -10.10 -36.92
CA ARG A 261 8.11 -11.54 -37.22
C ARG A 261 8.14 -11.81 -38.73
N SER A 262 7.27 -11.16 -39.50
CA SER A 262 7.16 -11.37 -40.95
C SER A 262 8.32 -10.74 -41.75
N SER A 263 9.08 -9.84 -41.13
CA SER A 263 10.18 -9.12 -41.79
C SER A 263 11.31 -10.01 -42.26
N GLY A 264 11.54 -11.15 -41.61
CA GLY A 264 12.66 -12.04 -41.93
C GLY A 264 14.03 -11.37 -41.78
N VAL A 265 14.09 -10.17 -41.18
CA VAL A 265 15.34 -9.50 -40.83
C VAL A 265 15.94 -10.28 -39.67
N ASP A 266 17.14 -10.82 -39.89
CA ASP A 266 17.88 -11.56 -38.86
C ASP A 266 18.02 -10.68 -37.60
N PHE A 267 17.81 -11.26 -36.42
CA PHE A 267 17.91 -10.59 -35.14
C PHE A 267 19.29 -9.93 -34.98
N ALA A 268 20.35 -10.60 -35.44
CA ALA A 268 21.70 -10.05 -35.42
C ALA A 268 21.82 -8.77 -36.27
N GLU A 269 21.20 -8.76 -37.46
CA GLU A 269 21.22 -7.60 -38.35
C GLU A 269 20.39 -6.43 -37.82
N SER A 270 19.24 -6.73 -37.21
CA SER A 270 18.44 -5.73 -36.49
C SER A 270 19.23 -5.06 -35.36
N ILE A 271 20.02 -5.82 -34.59
CA ILE A 271 20.84 -5.27 -33.51
C ILE A 271 21.98 -4.40 -34.05
N ARG A 272 22.63 -4.81 -35.15
CA ARG A 272 23.66 -3.98 -35.80
C ARG A 272 23.11 -2.64 -36.29
N LEU A 273 21.92 -2.63 -36.85
CA LEU A 273 21.25 -1.41 -37.30
C LEU A 273 20.83 -0.50 -36.15
N ASP A 274 20.28 -1.07 -35.07
CA ASP A 274 19.95 -0.30 -33.86
C ASP A 274 21.20 0.33 -33.24
N MET A 275 22.34 -0.37 -33.29
CA MET A 275 23.64 0.13 -32.84
C MET A 275 24.18 1.27 -33.71
N ALA A 276 24.11 1.14 -35.04
CA ALA A 276 24.54 2.20 -35.96
C ALA A 276 23.76 3.51 -35.73
N GLN A 277 22.45 3.41 -35.49
CA GLN A 277 21.62 4.57 -35.18
C GLN A 277 21.91 5.16 -33.79
N LEU A 278 22.17 4.30 -32.81
CA LEU A 278 22.55 4.76 -31.48
C LEU A 278 23.81 5.63 -31.57
N PHE A 279 24.81 5.22 -32.36
CA PHE A 279 26.01 6.02 -32.58
C PHE A 279 25.73 7.35 -33.29
N ALA A 280 24.83 7.38 -34.27
CA ALA A 280 24.42 8.63 -34.92
C ALA A 280 23.82 9.61 -33.91
N ILE A 281 22.89 9.14 -33.07
CA ILE A 281 22.22 9.95 -32.05
C ILE A 281 23.18 10.36 -30.94
N LEU A 282 24.06 9.47 -30.50
CA LEU A 282 25.09 9.78 -29.51
C LEU A 282 26.03 10.88 -30.03
N ASN A 283 26.48 10.79 -31.29
CA ASN A 283 27.36 11.80 -31.87
C ASN A 283 26.69 13.16 -32.01
N GLU A 284 25.41 13.20 -32.41
CA GLU A 284 24.65 14.44 -32.50
C GLU A 284 24.44 15.06 -31.10
N THR A 285 23.94 14.27 -30.16
CA THR A 285 23.65 14.71 -28.79
C THR A 285 24.93 15.14 -28.06
N ASN A 286 26.06 14.45 -28.26
CA ASN A 286 27.32 14.80 -27.64
C ASN A 286 27.83 16.17 -28.09
N LYS A 287 27.62 16.51 -29.38
CA LYS A 287 28.01 17.83 -29.91
C LYS A 287 27.23 18.95 -29.25
N THR A 288 25.94 18.74 -28.96
CA THR A 288 25.08 19.70 -28.27
C THR A 288 25.47 19.82 -26.80
N ILE A 289 25.57 18.70 -26.08
CA ILE A 289 25.92 18.67 -24.65
C ILE A 289 27.31 19.28 -24.39
N THR A 290 28.31 19.00 -25.24
CA THR A 290 29.66 19.57 -25.11
C THR A 290 29.65 21.11 -25.18
N ARG A 291 28.64 21.71 -25.84
CA ARG A 291 28.46 23.17 -25.90
C ARG A 291 27.68 23.72 -24.71
N SER A 292 26.83 22.92 -24.07
CA SER A 292 25.88 23.36 -23.02
C SER A 292 26.49 23.63 -21.64
N ASN A 293 27.76 23.27 -21.40
CA ASN A 293 28.45 23.39 -20.10
C ASN A 293 27.73 22.77 -18.88
N ASN A 294 26.69 21.95 -19.08
CA ASN A 294 25.95 21.32 -17.99
C ASN A 294 26.66 20.02 -17.52
N PRO A 295 27.17 19.98 -16.27
CA PRO A 295 27.96 18.83 -15.78
C PRO A 295 27.11 17.56 -15.63
N ASN A 296 25.82 17.67 -15.30
CA ASN A 296 24.94 16.51 -15.13
C ASN A 296 24.61 15.86 -16.47
N ALA A 297 24.34 16.68 -17.50
CA ALA A 297 24.14 16.19 -18.86
C ALA A 297 25.40 15.46 -19.38
N LYS A 298 26.60 15.98 -19.08
CA LYS A 298 27.88 15.35 -19.43
C LYS A 298 28.07 13.98 -18.76
N ILE A 299 27.79 13.87 -17.46
CA ILE A 299 27.87 12.59 -16.73
C ILE A 299 26.91 11.54 -17.33
N LEU A 300 25.68 11.93 -17.65
CA LEU A 300 24.71 11.03 -18.28
C LEU A 300 25.18 10.59 -19.67
N MET A 301 25.80 11.50 -20.42
CA MET A 301 26.34 11.22 -21.74
C MET A 301 27.53 10.25 -21.69
N ASP A 302 28.47 10.43 -20.76
CA ASP A 302 29.59 9.52 -20.56
C ASP A 302 29.11 8.10 -20.21
N LYS A 303 28.06 7.99 -19.38
CA LYS A 303 27.42 6.70 -19.09
C LYS A 303 26.75 6.09 -20.32
N ALA A 304 26.07 6.92 -21.14
CA ALA A 304 25.44 6.46 -22.38
C ALA A 304 26.49 5.90 -23.36
N MET A 305 27.63 6.58 -23.51
CA MET A 305 28.76 6.12 -24.34
C MET A 305 29.36 4.82 -23.82
N LYS A 306 29.56 4.69 -22.50
CA LYS A 306 30.04 3.44 -21.90
C LYS A 306 29.10 2.27 -22.20
N MET A 307 27.78 2.47 -22.07
CA MET A 307 26.79 1.43 -22.38
C MET A 307 26.78 1.08 -23.88
N ALA A 308 26.99 2.04 -24.77
CA ALA A 308 27.17 1.76 -26.19
C ALA A 308 28.43 0.92 -26.46
N GLN A 309 29.55 1.19 -25.77
CA GLN A 309 30.75 0.36 -25.89
C GLN A 309 30.50 -1.09 -25.41
N GLU A 310 29.78 -1.27 -24.30
CA GLU A 310 29.39 -2.62 -23.83
C GLU A 310 28.45 -3.32 -24.82
N ALA A 311 27.51 -2.59 -25.45
CA ALA A 311 26.70 -3.14 -26.54
C ALA A 311 27.57 -3.60 -27.72
N GLN A 312 28.59 -2.84 -28.09
CA GLN A 312 29.49 -3.20 -29.20
C GLN A 312 30.28 -4.47 -28.89
N LYS A 313 30.80 -4.60 -27.66
CA LYS A 313 31.47 -5.82 -27.19
C LYS A 313 30.52 -7.02 -27.24
N ALA A 314 29.30 -6.86 -26.74
CA ALA A 314 28.28 -7.91 -26.78
C ALA A 314 27.94 -8.33 -28.22
N ILE A 315 27.88 -7.40 -29.18
CA ILE A 315 27.70 -7.70 -30.62
C ILE A 315 28.86 -8.53 -31.16
N ILE A 316 30.10 -8.17 -30.85
CA ILE A 316 31.30 -8.90 -31.28
C ILE A 316 31.31 -10.32 -30.70
N SER A 317 30.96 -10.46 -29.42
CA SER A 317 30.83 -11.75 -28.73
C SER A 317 29.56 -12.53 -29.12
N LYS A 318 28.71 -12.00 -30.00
CA LYS A 318 27.42 -12.58 -30.44
C LYS A 318 26.42 -12.78 -29.29
N GLU A 319 26.53 -12.01 -28.21
CA GLU A 319 25.60 -11.96 -27.09
C GLU A 319 24.43 -11.00 -27.39
N TRP A 320 23.57 -11.38 -28.33
CA TRP A 320 22.58 -10.48 -28.93
C TRP A 320 21.55 -9.90 -27.95
N LYS A 321 21.14 -10.66 -26.92
CA LYS A 321 20.22 -10.16 -25.89
C LYS A 321 20.86 -9.10 -25.01
N SER A 322 22.09 -9.35 -24.55
CA SER A 322 22.88 -8.39 -23.78
C SER A 322 23.11 -7.12 -24.59
N ALA A 323 23.46 -7.27 -25.88
CA ALA A 323 23.61 -6.13 -26.79
C ALA A 323 22.32 -5.30 -26.90
N GLU A 324 21.15 -5.95 -27.01
CA GLU A 324 19.86 -5.26 -27.08
C GLU A 324 19.58 -4.45 -25.80
N GLU A 325 19.84 -5.01 -24.63
CA GLU A 325 19.63 -4.35 -23.34
C GLU A 325 20.55 -3.14 -23.17
N TYR A 326 21.84 -3.30 -23.51
CA TYR A 326 22.80 -2.20 -23.46
C TYR A 326 22.43 -1.07 -24.44
N ILE A 327 21.95 -1.39 -25.64
CA ILE A 327 21.45 -0.40 -26.62
C ILE A 327 20.26 0.36 -26.03
N LYS A 328 19.25 -0.34 -25.49
CA LYS A 328 18.06 0.29 -24.87
C LYS A 328 18.45 1.21 -23.73
N TYR A 329 19.38 0.78 -22.87
CA TYR A 329 19.81 1.57 -21.73
C TYR A 329 20.62 2.80 -22.14
N SER A 330 21.51 2.67 -23.14
CA SER A 330 22.24 3.79 -23.72
C SER A 330 21.29 4.83 -24.35
N TYR A 331 20.26 4.39 -25.07
CA TYR A 331 19.22 5.29 -25.60
C TYR A 331 18.51 6.09 -24.51
N LYS A 332 18.11 5.41 -23.42
CA LYS A 332 17.45 6.06 -22.28
C LYS A 332 18.34 7.14 -21.68
N LEU A 333 19.60 6.83 -21.42
CA LEU A 333 20.57 7.78 -20.87
C LEU A 333 20.79 8.97 -21.81
N THR A 334 20.87 8.74 -23.12
CA THR A 334 21.04 9.80 -24.12
C THR A 334 19.84 10.75 -24.14
N LYS A 335 18.61 10.21 -24.09
CA LYS A 335 17.38 11.00 -24.02
C LYS A 335 17.33 11.84 -22.73
N THR A 336 17.67 11.24 -21.59
CA THR A 336 17.73 11.97 -20.31
C THR A 336 18.80 13.06 -20.34
N ALA A 337 19.97 12.79 -20.92
CA ALA A 337 21.05 13.76 -21.04
C ALA A 337 20.63 14.99 -21.86
N SER A 338 20.00 14.76 -23.02
CA SER A 338 19.44 15.84 -23.86
C SER A 338 18.32 16.61 -23.16
N ALA A 339 17.46 15.94 -22.38
CA ALA A 339 16.43 16.63 -21.61
C ALA A 339 16.98 17.43 -20.42
N THR A 340 18.16 17.09 -19.91
CA THR A 340 18.83 17.80 -18.81
C THR A 340 19.65 19.00 -19.32
N GLU A 341 19.82 19.12 -20.64
CA GLU A 341 20.51 20.23 -21.29
C GLU A 341 19.75 21.57 -21.16
N PHE A 342 18.42 21.50 -21.23
CA PHE A 342 17.47 22.61 -21.09
C PHE A 342 16.92 22.67 -19.68
#